data_AF-A0A914XYM2-F1
#
_entry.id   AF-A0A914XYM2-F1
#
_cell.length_a   1.000
_cell.length_b   1.000
_cell.length_c   1.000
_cell.angle_alpha   90.00
_cell.angle_beta   90.00
_cell.angle_gamma   90.00
#
_symmetry.space_group_name_H-M   'P 1'
#
loop_
_entity.id
_entity.type
_entity.pdbx_description
1 polymer ?
#
loop_
_entity_poly.entity_id
_entity_poly.type
_entity_poly.pdbx_seq_one_letter_code
_entity_poly.pdbx_strand_id
1 'polypeptide(L)'
;MPRVFWKRQSDDSYLNNPQTAPIGKNVLTLTNIENSENYTCIAVSKLGNIETSTTVEAKEILPPPRSFHVIETGDCNVRLKWDSVRAITEEDPVQSYVIRYRPK
;
A
#
# COMPACT_ATOMS: atom_id res chain seq x y z
N MET A 1 13.67 31.06 -0.15
CA MET A 1 13.46 29.63 0.18
C MET A 1 11.99 29.41 0.52
N PRO A 2 11.31 28.41 -0.05
CA PRO A 2 9.89 28.18 0.16
C PRO A 2 9.60 27.51 1.52
N ARG A 3 8.41 27.77 2.08
CA ARG A 3 7.85 26.98 3.18
C ARG A 3 7.15 25.75 2.61
N VAL A 4 7.33 24.60 3.24
CA VAL A 4 6.82 23.31 2.74
C VAL A 4 5.84 22.72 3.75
N PHE A 5 4.61 22.43 3.34
CA PHE A 5 3.58 21.81 4.19
C PHE A 5 2.81 20.75 3.43
N TRP A 6 2.11 19.90 4.20
CA TRP A 6 1.37 18.77 3.66
C TRP A 6 -0.13 18.98 3.76
N LYS A 7 -0.84 18.43 2.78
CA LYS A 7 -2.28 18.43 2.67
C LYS A 7 -2.76 17.04 2.31
N ARG A 8 -3.85 16.59 2.93
CA ARG A 8 -4.52 15.36 2.53
C ARG A 8 -5.53 15.67 1.44
N GLN A 9 -5.52 14.89 0.35
CA GLN A 9 -6.34 15.20 -0.82
C GLN A 9 -7.83 14.81 -0.62
N SER A 10 -8.12 13.79 0.19
CA SER A 10 -9.49 13.27 0.36
C SER A 10 -10.46 14.29 0.96
N ASP A 11 -9.98 15.10 1.92
CA ASP A 11 -10.78 16.10 2.63
C ASP A 11 -10.22 17.52 2.54
N ASP A 12 -9.22 17.72 1.69
CA ASP A 12 -8.54 19.00 1.48
C ASP A 12 -7.93 19.59 2.77
N SER A 13 -7.69 18.77 3.79
CA SER A 13 -7.22 19.22 5.11
C SER A 13 -5.72 19.47 5.15
N TYR A 14 -5.31 20.57 5.76
CA TYR A 14 -3.91 20.85 6.04
C TYR A 14 -3.42 20.00 7.21
N LEU A 15 -2.38 19.20 6.98
CA LEU A 15 -1.77 18.32 8.00
C LEU A 15 -0.77 19.07 8.87
N ASN A 16 -0.26 20.21 8.38
CA ASN A 16 0.59 21.12 9.14
C ASN A 16 0.16 22.57 8.86
N ASN A 17 0.36 23.46 9.83
CA ASN A 17 0.05 24.88 9.65
C ASN A 17 1.01 25.53 8.60
N PRO A 18 0.49 26.10 7.51
CA PRO A 18 1.31 26.72 6.46
C PRO A 18 2.22 27.87 6.93
N GLN A 19 1.82 28.61 7.98
CA GLN A 19 2.57 29.77 8.47
C GLN A 19 3.78 29.37 9.33
N THR A 20 3.67 28.25 10.07
CA THR A 20 4.74 27.74 10.94
C THR A 20 5.51 26.59 10.30
N ALA A 21 5.17 26.21 9.07
CA ALA A 21 5.80 25.14 8.33
C ALA A 21 7.31 25.37 8.12
N PRO A 22 8.13 24.31 8.13
CA PRO A 22 9.57 24.42 7.94
C PRO A 22 9.91 24.93 6.54
N ILE A 23 11.08 25.55 6.44
CA ILE A 23 11.60 26.11 5.19
C ILE A 23 12.44 25.03 4.48
N GLY A 24 12.20 24.83 3.20
CA GLY A 24 12.98 23.94 2.33
C GLY A 24 12.64 22.45 2.43
N LYS A 25 12.49 21.88 3.64
CA LYS A 25 12.21 20.44 3.83
C LYS A 25 11.14 20.22 4.90
N ASN A 26 10.13 19.44 4.55
CA ASN A 26 9.12 18.93 5.49
C ASN A 26 8.91 17.44 5.28
N VAL A 27 8.93 16.65 6.35
CA VAL A 27 8.74 15.19 6.31
C VAL A 27 7.40 14.88 6.97
N LEU A 28 6.49 14.29 6.20
CA LEU A 28 5.23 13.78 6.73
C LEU A 28 5.45 12.37 7.28
N THR A 29 5.12 12.16 8.55
CA THR A 29 5.14 10.83 9.18
C THR A 29 3.71 10.38 9.39
N LEU A 30 3.32 9.29 8.72
CA LEU A 30 2.00 8.68 8.83
C LEU A 30 2.09 7.41 9.69
N THR A 31 1.10 7.19 10.53
CA THR A 31 0.99 6.02 11.42
C THR A 31 -0.41 5.45 11.37
N ASN A 32 -0.55 4.13 11.51
CA ASN A 32 -1.84 3.43 11.47
C ASN A 32 -2.66 3.73 10.20
N ILE A 33 -2.05 3.48 9.03
CA ILE A 33 -2.70 3.70 7.73
C ILE A 33 -3.62 2.52 7.45
N GLU A 34 -4.93 2.77 7.44
CA GLU A 34 -5.95 1.76 7.16
C GLU A 34 -6.44 1.80 5.71
N ASN A 35 -6.43 2.98 5.08
CA ASN A 35 -6.94 3.19 3.74
C ASN A 35 -5.89 3.87 2.86
N SER A 36 -5.90 3.53 1.56
CA SER A 36 -5.07 4.20 0.56
C SER A 36 -5.53 5.63 0.34
N GLU A 37 -4.60 6.59 0.42
CA GLU A 37 -4.89 8.01 0.28
C GLU A 37 -3.78 8.76 -0.46
N ASN A 38 -4.16 9.88 -1.08
CA ASN A 38 -3.23 10.80 -1.71
C ASN A 38 -2.87 11.96 -0.77
N TYR A 39 -1.57 12.26 -0.72
CA TYR A 39 -0.99 13.32 0.08
C TYR A 39 -0.26 14.30 -0.83
N THR A 40 -0.55 15.59 -0.67
CA THR A 40 0.04 16.65 -1.48
C THR A 40 1.03 17.46 -0.66
N CYS A 41 2.27 17.54 -1.15
CA CYS A 41 3.31 18.43 -0.67
C CYS A 41 3.20 19.77 -1.39
N ILE A 42 3.10 20.85 -0.62
CA ILE A 42 2.90 22.21 -1.14
C ILE A 42 4.08 23.07 -0.69
N ALA A 43 4.77 23.70 -1.64
CA ALA A 43 5.88 24.61 -1.38
C ALA A 43 5.53 26.04 -1.83
N VAL A 44 5.50 26.98 -0.88
CA VAL A 44 5.07 28.38 -1.12
C VAL A 44 6.21 29.35 -0.85
N SER A 45 6.41 30.29 -1.77
CA SER A 45 7.33 31.41 -1.64
C SER A 45 6.71 32.71 -2.16
N LYS A 46 7.41 33.85 -1.99
CA LYS A 46 6.98 35.14 -2.57
C LYS A 46 6.86 35.13 -4.10
N LEU A 47 7.52 34.19 -4.77
CA LEU A 47 7.52 34.07 -6.23
C LEU A 47 6.39 33.17 -6.76
N GLY A 48 5.73 32.41 -5.89
CA GLY A 48 4.67 31.47 -6.27
C GLY A 48 4.63 30.21 -5.41
N ASN A 49 3.70 29.32 -5.78
CA ASN A 49 3.45 28.03 -5.17
C ASN A 49 3.64 26.89 -6.18
N ILE A 50 4.11 25.76 -5.70
CA ILE A 50 4.16 24.49 -6.45
C ILE A 50 3.62 23.37 -5.58
N GLU A 51 3.05 22.35 -6.22
CA GLU A 51 2.41 21.22 -5.55
C GLU A 51 2.84 19.90 -6.20
N THR A 52 2.98 18.87 -5.40
CA THR A 52 3.24 17.49 -5.86
C THR A 52 2.50 16.52 -4.97
N SER A 53 1.78 15.58 -5.59
CA SER A 53 1.02 14.56 -4.88
C SER A 53 1.75 13.22 -4.92
N THR A 54 1.59 12.45 -3.84
CA THR A 54 2.05 11.07 -3.73
C THR A 54 0.91 10.22 -3.18
N THR A 55 0.79 8.99 -3.68
CA THR A 55 -0.20 8.02 -3.20
C THR A 55 0.46 7.12 -2.17
N VAL A 56 -0.18 6.99 -1.02
CA VAL A 56 0.18 5.99 -0.01
C VAL A 56 -0.87 4.89 -0.08
N GLU A 57 -0.43 3.69 -0.43
CA GLU A 57 -1.32 2.55 -0.63
C GLU A 57 -1.27 1.61 0.59
N ALA A 58 -2.44 1.32 1.16
CA ALA A 58 -2.62 0.26 2.14
C ALA A 58 -2.90 -1.04 1.38
N LYS A 59 -1.93 -1.96 1.39
CA LYS A 59 -2.06 -3.25 0.70
C LYS A 59 -2.75 -4.28 1.60
N GLU A 60 -3.78 -4.91 1.07
CA GLU A 60 -4.47 -6.01 1.73
C GLU A 60 -3.79 -7.36 1.47
N ILE A 61 -3.98 -8.30 2.40
CA ILE A 61 -3.53 -9.68 2.22
C ILE A 61 -4.45 -10.34 1.19
N LEU A 62 -3.85 -10.92 0.15
CA LEU A 62 -4.59 -11.66 -0.88
C LEU A 62 -5.43 -12.79 -0.26
N PRO A 63 -6.65 -13.04 -0.77
CA PRO A 63 -7.48 -14.14 -0.30
C PRO A 63 -6.79 -15.49 -0.54
N PRO A 64 -7.16 -16.53 0.24
CA PRO A 64 -6.61 -17.85 0.03
C PRO A 64 -6.95 -18.38 -1.37
N PRO A 65 -6.10 -19.26 -1.94
CA PRO A 65 -6.37 -19.88 -3.23
C PRO A 65 -7.72 -20.60 -3.27
N ARG A 66 -8.41 -20.48 -4.39
CA ARG A 66 -9.68 -21.17 -4.62
C ARG A 66 -9.44 -22.58 -5.14
N SER A 67 -10.47 -23.41 -5.03
CA SER A 67 -10.50 -24.75 -5.61
C SER A 67 -9.33 -25.64 -5.18
N PHE A 68 -8.90 -25.55 -3.91
CA PHE A 68 -7.85 -26.42 -3.38
C PHE A 68 -8.34 -27.87 -3.28
N HIS A 69 -7.73 -28.78 -4.03
CA HIS A 69 -8.09 -30.20 -4.02
C HIS A 69 -6.88 -31.10 -4.28
N VAL A 70 -7.02 -32.35 -3.84
CA VAL A 70 -6.08 -33.44 -4.14
C VAL A 70 -6.42 -33.99 -5.51
N ILE A 71 -5.43 -34.06 -6.40
CA ILE A 71 -5.59 -34.65 -7.74
C ILE A 71 -5.08 -36.09 -7.80
N GLU A 72 -4.12 -36.45 -6.94
CA GLU A 72 -3.53 -37.78 -6.93
C GLU A 72 -2.96 -38.08 -5.53
N THR A 73 -3.16 -39.31 -5.08
CA THR A 73 -2.63 -39.82 -3.81
C THR A 73 -1.84 -41.10 -4.10
N GLY A 74 -0.55 -41.08 -3.84
CA GLY A 74 0.30 -42.26 -3.84
C GLY A 74 0.55 -42.76 -2.41
N ASP A 75 1.28 -43.87 -2.29
CA ASP A 75 1.55 -44.51 -0.99
C ASP A 75 2.37 -43.62 -0.03
N CYS A 76 3.19 -42.70 -0.57
CA CYS A 76 4.05 -41.78 0.19
C CYS A 76 4.05 -40.35 -0.36
N ASN A 77 3.19 -40.02 -1.32
CA ASN A 77 3.12 -38.68 -1.92
C ASN A 77 1.67 -38.25 -2.19
N VAL A 78 1.45 -36.94 -2.25
CA VAL A 78 0.15 -36.35 -2.59
C VAL A 78 0.39 -35.22 -3.57
N ARG A 79 -0.37 -35.17 -4.66
CA ARG A 79 -0.37 -34.05 -5.60
C ARG A 79 -1.60 -33.17 -5.36
N LEU A 80 -1.34 -31.88 -5.21
CA LEU A 80 -2.32 -30.86 -4.87
C LEU A 80 -2.47 -29.89 -6.04
N LYS A 81 -3.69 -29.39 -6.26
CA LYS A 81 -4.00 -28.37 -7.27
C LYS A 81 -4.93 -27.32 -6.69
N TRP A 82 -4.71 -26.07 -7.07
CA TRP A 82 -5.56 -24.93 -6.74
C TRP A 82 -5.53 -23.92 -7.88
N ASP A 83 -6.49 -23.01 -7.89
CA ASP A 83 -6.52 -21.90 -8.84
C ASP A 83 -5.51 -20.84 -8.41
N SER A 84 -4.75 -20.30 -9.37
CA SER A 84 -3.82 -19.20 -9.08
C SER A 84 -4.60 -18.00 -8.53
N VAL A 85 -4.10 -17.42 -7.44
CA VAL A 85 -4.66 -16.18 -6.92
C VAL A 85 -4.19 -15.08 -7.86
N ARG A 86 -5.13 -14.41 -8.52
CA ARG A 86 -4.80 -13.20 -9.28
C ARG A 86 -4.34 -12.14 -8.29
N ALA A 87 -3.14 -11.61 -8.52
CA ALA A 87 -2.70 -10.41 -7.85
C ALA A 87 -3.75 -9.30 -8.06
N ILE A 88 -4.04 -8.52 -7.01
CA ILE A 88 -5.00 -7.41 -7.08
C ILE A 88 -4.49 -6.33 -8.07
N THR A 89 -3.17 -6.23 -8.24
CA THR A 89 -2.47 -5.32 -9.14
C THR A 89 -1.33 -6.05 -9.86
N GLU A 90 -1.02 -5.69 -11.10
CA GLU A 90 0.11 -6.29 -11.86
C GLU A 90 1.47 -6.08 -11.18
N GLU A 91 1.57 -5.08 -10.30
CA GLU A 91 2.78 -4.77 -9.53
C GLU A 91 3.01 -5.70 -8.32
N ASP A 92 2.01 -6.48 -7.89
CA ASP A 92 2.10 -7.35 -6.70
C ASP A 92 1.80 -8.84 -7.00
N PRO A 93 2.60 -9.51 -7.86
CA PRO A 93 2.39 -10.92 -8.17
C PRO A 93 2.54 -11.81 -6.93
N VAL A 94 1.76 -12.90 -6.90
CA VAL A 94 1.92 -13.93 -5.86
C VAL A 94 3.31 -14.55 -5.97
N GLN A 95 4.16 -14.32 -4.98
CA GLN A 95 5.54 -14.80 -4.98
C GLN A 95 5.65 -16.29 -4.62
N SER A 96 4.87 -16.76 -3.66
CA SER A 96 4.91 -18.17 -3.20
C SER A 96 3.61 -18.58 -2.51
N TYR A 97 3.43 -19.90 -2.36
CA TYR A 97 2.34 -20.50 -1.62
C TYR A 97 2.90 -21.31 -0.45
N VAL A 98 2.22 -21.27 0.70
CA VAL A 98 2.58 -22.07 1.88
C VAL A 98 1.51 -23.12 2.11
N ILE A 99 1.92 -24.39 2.10
CA ILE A 99 1.03 -25.53 2.36
C ILE A 99 1.21 -25.96 3.81
N ARG A 100 0.11 -25.99 4.56
CA ARG A 100 0.08 -26.53 5.93
C ARG A 100 -0.71 -27.83 5.93
N TYR A 101 -0.13 -28.89 6.48
CA TYR A 101 -0.78 -30.19 6.64
C TYR A 101 -0.59 -30.67 8.07
N ARG A 102 -1.48 -31.57 8.50
CA ARG A 102 -1.39 -32.24 9.80
C ARG A 102 -1.68 -33.73 9.63
N PRO A 103 -1.10 -34.61 10.46
CA PRO A 103 -1.56 -35.98 10.58
C PRO A 103 -3.07 -36.00 10.88
N LYS A 104 -3.74 -37.04 10.40
CA LYS A 104 -5.16 -37.24 10.71
C LYS A 104 -5.35 -37.55 12.18
#